data_AF-A0A3G6S632-F1
#
_entry.id   AF-A0A3G6S632-F1
#
_cell.length_a   1.000
_cell.length_b   1.000
_cell.length_c   1.000
_cell.angle_alpha   90.00
_cell.angle_beta   90.00
_cell.angle_gamma   90.00
#
_symmetry.space_group_name_H-M   'P 1'
#
loop_
_entity.id
_entity.type
_entity.pdbx_description
1 polymer ?
#
loop_
_entity_poly.entity_id
_entity_poly.type
_entity_poly.pdbx_seq_one_letter_code
_entity_poly.pdbx_strand_id
1 'polypeptide(L)'
;MQKKYFSSILLPLSILGFSQIPNFPNKEQLHPSAVQNYSTNNFTHPQKNQNIPALPSSFSSSNTSRIQQQNMTMVQNDFKRIEAEEKEKRQHKYYSDEIQKQESKIYLFNSLADKKGTKAYYTAFSNLSKFNPEDYSVTDAVFIVENAYYNDDKNFQSTFQNSIQKAVKIIQNQIISEKIDETDNSSKNLAIF
;
A
#
# COMPACT_ATOMS: atom_id res chain seq x y z
N MET A 1 31.39 12.15 -50.67
CA MET A 1 31.02 13.14 -49.61
C MET A 1 29.51 13.21 -49.52
N GLN A 2 28.92 12.63 -48.48
CA GLN A 2 27.50 12.79 -48.17
C GLN A 2 27.37 13.28 -46.73
N LYS A 3 26.80 14.48 -46.56
CA LYS A 3 26.55 15.09 -45.25
C LYS A 3 25.23 14.54 -44.74
N LYS A 4 25.26 13.82 -43.61
CA LYS A 4 24.07 13.41 -42.88
C LYS A 4 23.77 14.45 -41.81
N TYR A 5 22.65 15.13 -41.93
CA TYR A 5 22.13 16.06 -40.92
C TYR A 5 21.34 15.26 -39.89
N PHE A 6 21.78 15.27 -38.64
CA PHE A 6 21.02 14.73 -37.52
C PHE A 6 20.05 15.81 -37.03
N SER A 7 18.76 15.56 -37.22
CA SER A 7 17.67 16.40 -36.72
C SER A 7 17.29 15.90 -35.33
N SER A 8 17.67 16.63 -34.28
CA SER A 8 17.26 16.34 -32.90
C SER A 8 15.81 16.77 -32.69
N ILE A 9 14.91 15.81 -32.48
CA ILE A 9 13.55 16.06 -32.01
C ILE A 9 13.61 16.25 -30.49
N LEU A 10 13.39 17.48 -30.03
CA LEU A 10 13.19 17.84 -28.63
C LEU A 10 11.83 17.28 -28.18
N LEU A 11 11.85 16.29 -27.28
CA LEU A 11 10.69 15.86 -26.49
C LEU A 11 10.64 16.71 -25.21
N PRO A 12 9.54 17.43 -24.90
CA PRO A 12 9.42 18.11 -23.63
C PRO A 12 9.21 17.10 -22.51
N LEU A 13 10.15 17.06 -21.55
CA LEU A 13 9.93 16.45 -20.24
C LEU A 13 8.90 17.30 -19.49
N SER A 14 7.71 16.74 -19.25
CA SER A 14 6.75 17.28 -18.29
C SER A 14 7.26 17.03 -16.88
N ILE A 15 7.71 18.11 -16.25
CA ILE A 15 8.18 18.22 -14.87
C ILE A 15 6.96 18.46 -13.96
N LEU A 16 6.89 17.71 -12.86
CA LEU A 16 6.20 17.97 -11.57
C LEU A 16 4.68 18.20 -11.59
N GLY A 17 3.96 17.22 -11.02
CA GLY A 17 2.62 17.42 -10.46
C GLY A 17 2.50 16.67 -9.13
N PHE A 18 2.77 17.34 -8.01
CA PHE A 18 2.30 16.88 -6.71
C PHE A 18 0.79 17.15 -6.63
N SER A 19 -0.04 16.13 -6.84
CA SER A 19 -1.45 16.22 -6.52
C SER A 19 -1.62 16.24 -5.00
N GLN A 20 -2.12 17.35 -4.45
CA GLN A 20 -2.62 17.38 -3.07
C GLN A 20 -3.76 16.37 -2.92
N ILE A 21 -3.67 15.50 -1.92
CA ILE A 21 -4.76 14.60 -1.52
C ILE A 21 -5.91 15.48 -0.98
N PRO A 22 -7.17 15.28 -1.41
CA PRO A 22 -8.30 15.98 -0.81
C PRO A 22 -8.39 15.68 0.69
N ASN A 23 -8.60 16.71 1.52
CA ASN A 23 -8.91 16.50 2.93
C ASN A 23 -10.17 15.65 3.05
N PHE A 24 -10.05 14.47 3.66
CA PHE A 24 -11.21 13.67 4.03
C PHE A 24 -12.05 14.42 5.08
N PRO A 25 -13.39 14.33 5.03
CA PRO A 25 -14.22 14.92 6.07
C PRO A 25 -13.89 14.27 7.42
N ASN A 26 -13.58 15.10 8.41
CA ASN A 26 -13.44 14.67 9.79
C ASN A 26 -14.75 14.02 10.23
N LYS A 27 -14.67 12.80 10.76
CA LYS A 27 -15.80 12.20 11.47
C LYS A 27 -16.06 13.06 12.70
N GLU A 28 -17.18 13.75 12.73
CA GLU A 28 -17.66 14.37 13.96
C GLU A 28 -17.76 13.29 15.03
N GLN A 29 -16.99 13.48 16.09
CA GLN A 29 -17.02 12.64 17.26
C GLN A 29 -18.40 12.81 17.89
N LEU A 30 -19.21 11.75 17.86
CA LEU A 30 -20.49 11.67 18.57
C LEU A 30 -20.24 12.01 20.05
N HIS A 31 -20.60 13.22 20.45
CA HIS A 31 -20.72 13.59 21.84
C HIS A 31 -21.82 12.73 22.46
N PRO A 32 -21.56 11.96 23.53
CA PRO A 32 -22.62 11.31 24.29
C PRO A 32 -23.33 12.41 25.09
N SER A 33 -24.25 13.12 24.45
CA SER A 33 -25.15 14.03 25.16
C SER A 33 -26.14 13.17 25.94
N ALA A 34 -25.87 13.08 27.23
CA ALA A 34 -26.80 12.90 28.34
C ALA A 34 -28.00 11.98 28.08
N VAL A 35 -27.91 10.76 28.60
CA VAL A 35 -29.07 9.93 28.96
C VAL A 35 -30.02 10.80 29.80
N GLN A 36 -31.16 11.19 29.23
CA GLN A 36 -32.21 11.89 29.96
C GLN A 36 -32.91 10.89 30.88
N ASN A 37 -32.64 11.02 32.19
CA ASN A 37 -33.43 10.39 33.24
C ASN A 37 -34.83 11.00 33.24
N TYR A 38 -35.85 10.24 32.85
CA TYR A 38 -37.24 10.59 33.09
C TYR A 38 -37.59 10.21 34.52
N SER A 39 -37.30 11.10 35.46
CA SER A 39 -37.90 11.06 36.79
C SER A 39 -39.38 11.38 36.67
N THR A 40 -40.21 10.50 37.21
CA THR A 40 -41.67 10.61 37.32
C THR A 40 -42.06 11.88 38.06
N ASN A 41 -42.55 12.89 37.35
CA ASN A 41 -43.19 14.06 37.96
C ASN A 41 -44.69 13.79 38.11
N ASN A 42 -45.11 13.56 39.35
CA ASN A 42 -46.52 13.56 39.75
C ASN A 42 -47.11 14.96 39.54
N PHE A 43 -47.98 15.12 38.56
CA PHE A 43 -48.74 16.35 38.34
C PHE A 43 -50.11 16.28 39.02
N THR A 44 -50.22 16.92 40.18
CA THR A 44 -51.50 17.33 40.76
C THR A 44 -52.02 18.57 40.02
N HIS A 45 -53.27 18.50 39.54
CA HIS A 45 -53.95 19.59 38.83
C HIS A 45 -54.31 20.76 39.75
N PRO A 46 -54.28 21.99 39.21
CA PRO A 46 -55.36 22.94 39.45
C PRO A 46 -56.07 23.24 38.12
N GLN A 47 -57.39 23.08 38.12
CA GLN A 47 -58.24 23.45 37.00
C GLN A 47 -58.12 24.94 36.69
N LYS A 48 -57.81 25.26 35.42
CA LYS A 48 -58.08 26.58 34.84
C LYS A 48 -58.59 26.40 33.42
N ASN A 49 -59.87 26.65 33.22
CA ASN A 49 -60.51 26.71 31.92
C ASN A 49 -59.86 27.81 31.06
N GLN A 50 -59.40 27.50 29.84
CA GLN A 50 -59.95 27.99 28.57
C GLN A 50 -58.98 27.86 27.37
N ASN A 51 -59.55 27.37 26.27
CA ASN A 51 -59.16 27.45 24.85
C ASN A 51 -57.91 26.69 24.39
N ILE A 52 -58.07 25.37 24.22
CA ILE A 52 -57.24 24.56 23.33
C ILE A 52 -57.77 24.74 21.90
N PRO A 53 -56.94 25.07 20.89
CA PRO A 53 -57.36 25.04 19.50
C PRO A 53 -57.77 23.60 19.15
N ALA A 54 -59.05 23.37 18.85
CA ALA A 54 -59.50 22.09 18.34
C ALA A 54 -58.87 21.88 16.96
N LEU A 55 -58.04 20.83 16.82
CA LEU A 55 -57.61 20.38 15.51
C LEU A 55 -58.86 20.02 14.69
N PRO A 56 -58.92 20.40 13.39
CA PRO A 56 -60.03 20.01 12.53
C PRO A 56 -60.08 18.49 12.45
N SER A 57 -61.20 17.91 12.90
CA SER A 57 -61.45 16.46 12.96
C SER A 57 -61.74 15.83 11.59
N SER A 58 -61.10 16.30 10.52
CA SER A 58 -61.34 15.83 9.15
C SER A 58 -60.14 15.15 8.48
N PHE A 59 -59.16 14.66 9.25
CA PHE A 59 -58.18 13.73 8.69
C PHE A 59 -58.76 12.32 8.71
N SER A 60 -59.30 11.96 7.55
CA SER A 60 -59.97 10.70 7.26
C SER A 60 -59.11 9.48 7.66
N SER A 61 -59.75 8.54 8.37
CA SER A 61 -59.18 7.22 8.73
C SER A 61 -58.65 6.42 7.53
N SER A 62 -59.06 6.78 6.31
CA SER A 62 -58.63 6.19 5.04
C SER A 62 -57.21 6.61 4.59
N ASN A 63 -56.70 7.77 5.02
CA ASN A 63 -55.35 8.20 4.68
C ASN A 63 -54.30 7.57 5.60
N THR A 64 -54.63 7.37 6.87
CA THR A 64 -53.75 6.73 7.85
C THR A 64 -53.44 5.27 7.48
N SER A 65 -54.43 4.52 6.99
CA SER A 65 -54.24 3.12 6.57
C SER A 65 -53.36 2.98 5.32
N ARG A 66 -53.51 3.87 4.33
CA ARG A 66 -52.67 3.88 3.13
C ARG A 66 -51.21 4.23 3.44
N ILE A 67 -50.98 5.22 4.30
CA ILE A 67 -49.63 5.61 4.75
C ILE A 67 -48.98 4.44 5.52
N GLN A 68 -49.73 3.78 6.40
CA GLN A 68 -49.23 2.65 7.18
C GLN A 68 -48.89 1.44 6.29
N GLN A 69 -49.71 1.16 5.27
CA GLN A 69 -49.46 0.10 4.30
C GLN A 69 -48.23 0.41 3.43
N GLN A 70 -48.06 1.66 2.99
CA GLN A 70 -46.91 2.10 2.22
C GLN A 70 -45.60 2.02 3.02
N ASN A 71 -45.62 2.44 4.29
CA ASN A 71 -44.48 2.30 5.19
C ASN A 71 -44.10 0.84 5.41
N MET A 72 -45.09 -0.05 5.56
CA MET A 72 -44.85 -1.48 5.72
C MET A 72 -44.20 -2.10 4.47
N THR A 73 -44.66 -1.73 3.28
CA THR A 73 -44.05 -2.17 2.01
C THR A 73 -42.63 -1.62 1.83
N MET A 74 -42.38 -0.36 2.19
CA MET A 74 -41.04 0.24 2.16
C MET A 74 -40.08 -0.51 3.08
N VAL A 75 -40.48 -0.75 4.33
CA VAL A 75 -39.68 -1.50 5.31
C VAL A 75 -39.39 -2.92 4.83
N GLN A 76 -40.38 -3.61 4.26
CA GLN A 76 -40.19 -4.97 3.73
C GLN A 76 -39.21 -5.01 2.54
N ASN A 77 -39.27 -4.01 1.66
CA ASN A 77 -38.34 -3.90 0.53
C ASN A 77 -36.92 -3.53 0.99
N ASP A 78 -36.79 -2.67 2.00
CA ASP A 78 -35.50 -2.34 2.59
C ASP A 78 -34.85 -3.57 3.23
N PHE A 79 -35.61 -4.40 3.96
CA PHE A 79 -35.08 -5.65 4.51
C PHE A 79 -34.58 -6.61 3.43
N LYS A 80 -35.33 -6.78 2.33
CA LYS A 80 -34.90 -7.61 1.20
C LYS A 80 -33.65 -7.07 0.52
N ARG A 81 -33.53 -5.75 0.39
CA ARG A 81 -32.35 -5.11 -0.20
C ARG A 81 -31.12 -5.31 0.69
N ILE A 82 -31.25 -5.08 1.99
CA ILE A 82 -30.16 -5.27 2.96
C ILE A 82 -29.68 -6.73 2.94
N GLU A 83 -30.61 -7.69 2.92
CA GLU A 83 -30.25 -9.11 2.85
C GLU A 83 -29.49 -9.47 1.56
N ALA A 84 -29.92 -8.93 0.41
CA ALA A 84 -29.22 -9.14 -0.86
C ALA A 84 -27.81 -8.52 -0.85
N GLU A 85 -27.67 -7.29 -0.37
CA GLU A 85 -26.38 -6.60 -0.23
C GLU A 85 -25.44 -7.33 0.73
N GLU A 86 -25.94 -7.84 1.86
CA GLU A 86 -25.13 -8.64 2.78
C GLU A 86 -24.68 -9.97 2.17
N LYS A 87 -25.54 -10.60 1.36
CA LYS A 87 -25.20 -11.85 0.68
C LYS A 87 -24.11 -11.60 -0.36
N GLU A 88 -24.22 -10.52 -1.14
CA GLU A 88 -23.21 -10.13 -2.11
C GLU A 88 -21.88 -9.78 -1.43
N LYS A 89 -21.90 -8.98 -0.36
CA LYS A 89 -20.69 -8.67 0.44
C LYS A 89 -20.04 -9.93 1.01
N ARG A 90 -20.83 -10.88 1.51
CA ARG A 90 -20.31 -12.17 2.01
C ARG A 90 -19.69 -13.00 0.89
N GLN A 91 -20.32 -13.04 -0.28
CA GLN A 91 -19.77 -13.74 -1.44
C GLN A 91 -18.47 -13.08 -1.91
N HIS A 92 -18.44 -11.76 -2.10
CA HIS A 92 -17.23 -11.05 -2.49
C HIS A 92 -16.09 -11.24 -1.51
N LYS A 93 -16.36 -11.18 -0.21
CA LYS A 93 -15.34 -11.45 0.82
C LYS A 93 -14.83 -12.89 0.74
N TYR A 94 -15.72 -13.87 0.57
CA TYR A 94 -15.32 -15.26 0.40
C TYR A 94 -14.44 -15.46 -0.84
N TYR A 95 -14.83 -14.89 -1.98
CA TYR A 95 -14.04 -14.96 -3.21
C TYR A 95 -12.69 -14.23 -3.08
N SER A 96 -12.64 -13.06 -2.45
CA SER A 96 -11.37 -12.34 -2.25
C SER A 96 -10.41 -13.14 -1.35
N ASP A 97 -10.93 -13.71 -0.27
CA ASP A 97 -10.13 -14.48 0.69
C ASP A 97 -9.60 -15.77 0.06
N GLU A 98 -10.42 -16.48 -0.73
CA GLU A 98 -9.98 -17.69 -1.46
C GLU A 98 -8.96 -17.36 -2.57
N ILE A 99 -9.18 -16.29 -3.34
CA ILE A 99 -8.20 -15.85 -4.35
C ILE A 99 -6.87 -15.50 -3.69
N GLN A 100 -6.88 -14.72 -2.60
CA GLN A 100 -5.65 -14.36 -1.88
C GLN A 100 -4.95 -15.60 -1.29
N LYS A 101 -5.71 -16.57 -0.79
CA LYS A 101 -5.18 -17.86 -0.30
C LYS A 101 -4.61 -18.73 -1.42
N GLN A 102 -5.16 -18.63 -2.62
CA GLN A 102 -4.69 -19.39 -3.77
C GLN A 102 -3.46 -18.73 -4.42
N GLU A 103 -3.44 -17.41 -4.54
CA GLU A 103 -2.27 -16.64 -4.98
C GLU A 103 -1.09 -16.86 -4.03
N SER A 104 -1.31 -16.79 -2.71
CA SER A 104 -0.25 -17.08 -1.74
C SER A 104 0.30 -18.50 -1.88
N LYS A 105 -0.53 -19.51 -2.23
CA LYS A 105 -0.05 -20.87 -2.51
C LYS A 105 0.76 -20.99 -3.80
N ILE A 106 0.42 -20.23 -4.85
CA ILE A 106 1.16 -20.25 -6.13
C ILE A 106 2.58 -19.73 -5.94
N TYR A 107 2.77 -18.77 -5.03
CA TYR A 107 4.09 -18.17 -4.75
C TYR A 107 4.76 -18.70 -3.48
N LEU A 108 4.12 -19.63 -2.74
CA LEU A 108 4.75 -20.31 -1.60
C LEU A 108 5.67 -21.42 -2.11
N PHE A 109 6.88 -21.03 -2.52
CA PHE A 109 7.98 -22.00 -2.57
C PHE A 109 8.24 -22.49 -1.15
N ASN A 110 8.37 -23.81 -0.99
CA ASN A 110 8.77 -24.38 0.29
C ASN A 110 10.10 -23.75 0.71
N SER A 111 10.14 -23.17 1.91
CA SER A 111 11.37 -22.61 2.45
C SER A 111 12.44 -23.71 2.47
N LEU A 112 13.62 -23.39 1.95
CA LEU A 112 14.78 -24.27 1.99
C LEU A 112 15.68 -23.91 3.18
N ALA A 113 15.21 -23.10 4.14
CA ALA A 113 16.01 -22.63 5.28
C ALA A 113 16.64 -23.79 6.10
N ASP A 114 15.98 -24.95 6.15
CA ASP A 114 16.47 -26.13 6.87
C ASP A 114 17.43 -27.00 6.04
N LYS A 115 17.68 -26.65 4.77
CA LYS A 115 18.64 -27.36 3.93
C LYS A 115 20.06 -26.91 4.23
N LYS A 116 21.00 -27.86 4.22
CA LYS A 116 22.42 -27.56 4.40
C LYS A 116 22.90 -26.63 3.28
N GLY A 117 23.62 -25.56 3.65
CA GLY A 117 24.18 -24.59 2.71
C GLY A 117 23.24 -23.46 2.29
N THR A 118 21.98 -23.44 2.74
CA THR A 118 21.06 -22.33 2.41
C THR A 118 21.08 -21.22 3.46
N LYS A 119 21.47 -21.52 4.70
CA LYS A 119 21.51 -20.57 5.81
C LYS A 119 22.25 -19.27 5.46
N ALA A 120 23.38 -19.37 4.78
CA ALA A 120 24.17 -18.21 4.39
C ALA A 120 23.40 -17.26 3.46
N TYR A 121 22.63 -17.80 2.50
CA TYR A 121 21.79 -17.01 1.61
C TYR A 121 20.62 -16.32 2.35
N TYR A 122 19.99 -17.00 3.31
CA TYR A 122 18.95 -16.38 4.14
C TYR A 122 19.53 -15.28 5.04
N THR A 123 20.72 -15.49 5.60
CA THR A 123 21.45 -14.45 6.36
C THR A 123 21.78 -13.26 5.47
N ALA A 124 22.29 -13.49 4.26
CA ALA A 124 22.58 -12.45 3.29
C ALA A 124 21.34 -11.64 2.93
N PHE A 125 20.22 -12.30 2.61
CA PHE A 125 18.93 -11.63 2.37
C PHE A 125 18.49 -10.79 3.58
N SER A 126 18.62 -11.33 4.79
CA SER A 126 18.29 -10.60 6.02
C SER A 126 19.19 -9.37 6.24
N ASN A 127 20.46 -9.43 5.84
CA ASN A 127 21.37 -8.31 5.96
C ASN A 127 21.08 -7.23 4.91
N LEU A 128 20.85 -7.63 3.66
CA LEU A 128 20.51 -6.73 2.55
C LEU A 128 19.18 -6.03 2.74
N SER A 129 18.16 -6.71 3.28
CA SER A 129 16.84 -6.12 3.55
C SER A 129 16.86 -5.04 4.64
N LYS A 130 17.96 -4.92 5.41
CA LYS A 130 18.17 -3.86 6.40
C LYS A 130 18.92 -2.66 5.84
N PHE A 131 19.39 -2.73 4.59
CA PHE A 131 20.10 -1.62 3.97
C PHE A 131 19.15 -0.45 3.77
N ASN A 132 19.66 0.76 4.02
CA ASN A 132 18.96 1.96 3.64
C ASN A 132 19.19 2.19 2.13
N PRO A 133 18.11 2.31 1.32
CA PRO A 133 18.24 2.49 -0.12
C PRO A 133 19.05 3.72 -0.55
N GLU A 134 19.15 4.73 0.31
CA GLU A 134 19.77 6.02 -0.02
C GLU A 134 21.29 6.08 0.25
N ASP A 135 21.85 5.17 1.05
CA ASP A 135 23.24 5.26 1.53
C ASP A 135 24.01 3.93 1.52
N TYR A 136 23.49 2.89 0.86
CA TYR A 136 24.16 1.60 0.86
C TYR A 136 25.40 1.57 -0.03
N SER A 137 26.41 0.82 0.43
CA SER A 137 27.59 0.49 -0.37
C SER A 137 27.30 -0.71 -1.27
N VAL A 138 27.43 -0.52 -2.59
CA VAL A 138 27.34 -1.62 -3.57
C VAL A 138 28.40 -2.68 -3.29
N THR A 139 29.60 -2.26 -2.88
CA THR A 139 30.69 -3.19 -2.53
C THR A 139 30.31 -4.09 -1.36
N ASP A 140 29.66 -3.54 -0.33
CA ASP A 140 29.24 -4.34 0.84
C ASP A 140 28.07 -5.26 0.48
N ALA A 141 27.14 -4.79 -0.35
CA ALA A 141 26.05 -5.62 -0.87
C ALA A 141 26.59 -6.83 -1.65
N VAL A 142 27.52 -6.59 -2.57
CA VAL A 142 28.16 -7.65 -3.36
C VAL A 142 28.95 -8.59 -2.45
N PHE A 143 29.72 -8.06 -1.50
CA PHE A 143 30.44 -8.91 -0.54
C PHE A 143 29.51 -9.85 0.23
N ILE A 144 28.37 -9.36 0.73
CA ILE A 144 27.39 -10.18 1.46
C ILE A 144 26.87 -11.33 0.59
N VAL A 145 26.55 -11.06 -0.68
CA VAL A 145 26.04 -12.07 -1.61
C VAL A 145 27.12 -13.10 -1.95
N GLU A 146 28.33 -12.64 -2.29
CA GLU A 146 29.45 -13.51 -2.65
C GLU A 146 29.90 -14.35 -1.46
N ASN A 147 29.97 -13.77 -0.25
CA ASN A 147 30.34 -14.51 0.94
C ASN A 147 29.31 -15.61 1.29
N ALA A 148 28.04 -15.41 0.96
CA ALA A 148 27.03 -16.44 1.14
C ALA A 148 27.28 -17.67 0.27
N TYR A 149 27.84 -17.51 -0.94
CA TYR A 149 28.29 -18.62 -1.79
C TYR A 149 29.38 -19.44 -1.10
N TYR A 150 30.29 -18.78 -0.39
CA TYR A 150 31.34 -19.39 0.44
C TYR A 150 30.87 -19.78 1.85
N ASN A 151 29.55 -19.82 2.08
CA ASN A 151 28.94 -20.20 3.36
C ASN A 151 29.43 -19.35 4.55
N ASP A 152 29.46 -18.02 4.35
CA ASP A 152 29.86 -17.00 5.33
C ASP A 152 31.30 -17.19 5.87
N ASP A 153 32.24 -17.54 4.99
CA ASP A 153 33.65 -17.69 5.36
C ASP A 153 34.27 -16.34 5.77
N LYS A 154 34.71 -16.25 7.03
CA LYS A 154 35.35 -15.05 7.58
C LYS A 154 36.65 -14.68 6.88
N ASN A 155 37.33 -15.64 6.26
CA ASN A 155 38.58 -15.40 5.53
C ASN A 155 38.34 -14.82 4.13
N PHE A 156 37.12 -14.96 3.60
CA PHE A 156 36.76 -14.52 2.26
C PHE A 156 36.90 -13.01 2.10
N GLN A 157 36.67 -12.22 3.16
CA GLN A 157 36.79 -10.76 3.12
C GLN A 157 38.15 -10.28 2.60
N SER A 158 39.24 -10.86 3.10
CA SER A 158 40.60 -10.50 2.65
C SER A 158 40.81 -10.87 1.18
N THR A 159 40.29 -12.01 0.75
CA THR A 159 40.40 -12.50 -0.63
C THR A 159 39.60 -11.61 -1.59
N PHE A 160 38.39 -11.23 -1.19
CA PHE A 160 37.49 -10.35 -1.93
C PHE A 160 38.09 -8.94 -2.07
N GLN A 161 38.56 -8.34 -0.98
CA GLN A 161 39.19 -7.02 -1.06
C GLN A 161 40.44 -7.04 -1.93
N ASN A 162 41.28 -8.07 -1.80
CA ASN A 162 42.49 -8.21 -2.61
C ASN A 162 42.16 -8.43 -4.10
N SER A 163 41.11 -9.19 -4.43
CA SER A 163 40.72 -9.42 -5.82
C SER A 163 40.19 -8.15 -6.48
N ILE A 164 39.33 -7.40 -5.77
CA ILE A 164 38.82 -6.11 -6.25
C ILE A 164 39.97 -5.11 -6.43
N GLN A 165 40.88 -4.99 -5.47
CA GLN A 165 42.04 -4.10 -5.60
C GLN A 165 42.94 -4.45 -6.78
N LYS A 166 43.16 -5.75 -7.05
CA LYS A 166 43.92 -6.20 -8.22
C LYS A 166 43.21 -5.83 -9.52
N ALA A 167 41.90 -6.08 -9.61
CA ALA A 167 41.12 -5.73 -10.79
C ALA A 167 41.16 -4.22 -11.06
N VAL A 168 40.97 -3.40 -10.04
CA VAL A 168 41.06 -1.93 -10.14
C VAL A 168 42.43 -1.50 -10.65
N LYS A 169 43.52 -2.07 -10.13
CA LYS A 169 44.88 -1.75 -10.61
C LYS A 169 45.08 -2.10 -12.08
N ILE A 170 44.56 -3.24 -12.53
CA ILE A 170 44.65 -3.65 -13.93
C ILE A 170 43.91 -2.64 -14.82
N ILE A 171 42.67 -2.30 -14.46
CA ILE A 171 41.85 -1.34 -15.20
C ILE A 171 42.52 0.04 -15.23
N GLN A 172 43.04 0.52 -14.09
CA GLN A 172 43.76 1.80 -14.02
C GLN A 172 45.00 1.81 -14.92
N ASN A 173 45.80 0.75 -14.88
CA ASN A 173 46.98 0.63 -15.75
C ASN A 173 46.59 0.64 -17.23
N GLN A 174 45.49 -0.04 -17.58
CA GLN A 174 44.97 -0.07 -18.94
C GLN A 174 44.54 1.33 -19.40
N ILE A 175 43.75 2.03 -18.57
CA ILE A 175 43.32 3.42 -18.82
C ILE A 175 44.52 4.32 -19.10
N ILE A 176 45.56 4.24 -18.26
CA ILE A 176 46.79 5.02 -18.41
C ILE A 176 47.52 4.66 -19.71
N SER A 177 47.66 3.36 -20.00
CA SER A 177 48.42 2.86 -21.16
C SER A 177 47.75 3.21 -22.50
N GLU A 178 46.42 3.16 -22.54
CA GLU A 178 45.61 3.43 -23.73
C GLU A 178 45.22 4.91 -23.84
N LYS A 179 45.60 5.74 -22.86
CA LYS A 179 45.24 7.17 -22.76
C LYS A 179 43.72 7.38 -22.83
N ILE A 180 43.00 6.49 -22.18
CA ILE A 180 41.54 6.55 -22.05
C ILE A 180 41.18 7.76 -21.18
N ASP A 181 40.18 8.52 -21.62
CA ASP A 181 39.67 9.65 -20.86
C ASP A 181 38.96 9.16 -19.59
N GLU A 182 39.51 9.52 -18.43
CA GLU A 182 38.93 9.20 -17.12
C GLU A 182 37.63 9.97 -16.80
N THR A 183 37.22 10.91 -17.63
CA THR A 183 35.94 11.63 -17.46
C THR A 183 34.81 11.03 -18.28
N ASP A 184 35.13 10.22 -19.29
CA ASP A 184 34.15 9.58 -20.16
C ASP A 184 33.79 8.16 -19.69
N ASN A 185 32.53 7.96 -19.33
CA ASN A 185 32.01 6.66 -18.91
C ASN A 185 32.02 5.63 -20.04
N SER A 186 31.85 6.04 -21.30
CA SER A 186 31.90 5.13 -22.44
C SER A 186 33.31 4.58 -22.63
N SER A 187 34.32 5.43 -22.55
CA SER A 187 35.73 5.01 -22.66
C SER A 187 36.18 4.16 -21.46
N LYS A 188 35.68 4.43 -20.24
CA LYS A 188 35.90 3.54 -19.08
C LYS A 188 35.28 2.16 -19.25
N ASN A 189 34.07 2.08 -19.80
CA ASN A 189 33.43 0.79 -20.07
C ASN A 189 34.25 -0.02 -21.09
N LEU A 190 34.84 0.63 -22.10
CA LEU A 190 35.73 -0.02 -23.05
C LEU A 190 37.01 -0.57 -22.37
N ALA A 191 37.52 0.08 -21.33
CA ALA A 191 38.66 -0.45 -20.56
C ALA A 191 38.34 -1.72 -19.75
N ILE A 192 37.05 -2.01 -19.53
CA ILE A 192 36.58 -3.15 -18.73
C ILE A 192 36.26 -4.37 -19.61
N PHE A 193 36.02 -4.20 -20.92
CA PHE A 193 35.55 -5.23 -21.85
C PHE A 193 36.47 -5.41 -23.05
#